data_AF-Q8LWI8-F1
#
_entry.id   AF-Q8LWI8-F1
#
_cell.length_a   1.000
_cell.length_b   1.000
_cell.length_c   1.000
_cell.angle_alpha   90.00
_cell.angle_beta   90.00
_cell.angle_gamma   90.00
#
_symmetry.space_group_name_H-M   'P 1'
#
loop_
_entity.id
_entity.type
_entity.pdbx_description
1 polymer ?
#
loop_
_entity_poly.entity_id
_entity_poly.type
_entity_poly.pdbx_seq_one_letter_code
_entity_poly.pdbx_strand_id
1 'polypeptide(L)'
;IIRTLHANGASMFFICIYLHVGRWIYYGSYMYMHTWMIGTIILFWVIGMATAFMGYILPWGQMSFRGATMITSLLSAIPYLGSDLVQ
;
A
#
# COMPACT_ATOMS: atom_id res chain seq x y z
N ILE A 1 -22.77 -9.06 2.00
CA ILE A 1 -22.87 -7.60 2.24
C ILE A 1 -21.61 -7.06 2.94
N ILE A 2 -21.24 -7.58 4.13
CA ILE A 2 -20.05 -7.08 4.85
C ILE A 2 -18.75 -7.27 4.04
N ARG A 3 -18.56 -8.44 3.40
CA ARG A 3 -17.38 -8.70 2.54
C ARG A 3 -17.29 -7.78 1.32
N THR A 4 -18.43 -7.51 0.68
CA THR A 4 -18.49 -6.63 -0.51
C THR A 4 -18.32 -5.16 -0.13
N LEU A 5 -18.85 -4.74 1.02
CA LEU A 5 -18.59 -3.42 1.59
C LEU A 5 -17.11 -3.24 1.96
N HIS A 6 -16.48 -4.25 2.56
CA HIS A 6 -15.06 -4.17 2.92
C HIS A 6 -14.15 -4.10 1.67
N ALA A 7 -14.42 -4.92 0.65
CA ALA A 7 -13.68 -4.88 -0.61
C ALA A 7 -13.84 -3.53 -1.35
N ASN A 8 -15.06 -3.01 -1.43
CA ASN A 8 -15.32 -1.71 -2.06
C ASN A 8 -14.80 -0.54 -1.20
N GLY A 9 -14.84 -0.68 0.12
CA GLY A 9 -14.32 0.29 1.08
C GLY A 9 -12.80 0.46 0.97
N ALA A 10 -12.07 -0.62 0.72
CA ALA A 10 -10.63 -0.55 0.43
C ALA A 10 -10.34 0.31 -0.82
N SER A 11 -11.10 0.14 -1.90
CA SER A 11 -10.95 0.97 -3.11
C SER A 11 -11.28 2.44 -2.87
N MET A 12 -12.35 2.73 -2.12
CA MET A 12 -12.72 4.11 -1.75
C MET A 12 -11.68 4.77 -0.86
N PHE A 13 -11.04 4.02 0.04
CA PHE A 13 -9.96 4.52 0.89
C PHE A 13 -8.77 5.02 0.06
N PHE A 14 -8.37 4.28 -0.97
CA PHE A 14 -7.30 4.73 -1.89
C PHE A 14 -7.68 5.98 -2.68
N ILE A 15 -8.94 6.10 -3.13
CA ILE A 15 -9.42 7.31 -3.83
C ILE A 15 -9.31 8.53 -2.92
N CYS A 16 -9.77 8.43 -1.67
CA CYS A 16 -9.68 9.50 -0.68
C CYS A 16 -8.22 9.91 -0.41
N ILE A 17 -7.33 8.92 -0.34
CA ILE A 17 -5.89 9.14 -0.14
C ILE A 17 -5.27 9.87 -1.33
N TYR A 18 -5.53 9.45 -2.56
CA TYR A 18 -4.97 10.12 -3.74
C TYR A 18 -5.45 11.56 -3.86
N LEU A 19 -6.73 11.82 -3.58
CA LEU A 19 -7.27 13.18 -3.49
C LEU A 19 -6.62 13.99 -2.36
N HIS A 20 -6.36 13.37 -1.20
CA HIS A 20 -5.67 14.02 -0.10
C HIS A 20 -4.25 14.45 -0.52
N VAL A 21 -3.47 13.56 -1.13
CA VAL A 21 -2.12 13.88 -1.63
C VAL A 21 -2.16 14.98 -2.70
N GLY A 22 -3.10 14.91 -3.64
CA GLY A 22 -3.29 15.95 -4.66
C GLY A 22 -3.58 17.32 -4.04
N ARG A 23 -4.40 17.37 -2.97
CA ARG A 23 -4.67 18.61 -2.23
C ARG A 23 -3.40 19.17 -1.57
N TRP A 24 -2.58 18.33 -0.95
CA TRP A 24 -1.34 18.76 -0.32
C TRP A 24 -0.35 19.37 -1.33
N ILE A 25 -0.26 18.78 -2.53
CA ILE A 25 0.58 19.30 -3.62
C ILE A 25 0.02 20.63 -4.14
N TYR A 26 -1.30 20.72 -4.35
CA TYR A 26 -1.93 21.92 -4.93
C TYR A 26 -1.84 23.16 -4.03
N TYR A 27 -2.01 23.01 -2.71
CA TYR A 27 -1.94 24.12 -1.75
C TYR A 27 -0.53 24.41 -1.22
N GLY A 28 0.50 23.71 -1.72
CA GLY A 28 1.88 23.93 -1.26
C GLY A 28 2.09 23.63 0.23
N SER A 29 1.26 22.77 0.82
CA SER A 29 1.26 22.52 2.27
C SER A 29 2.48 21.71 2.75
N TYR A 30 3.44 21.42 1.86
CA TYR A 30 4.74 20.83 2.19
C TYR A 30 5.59 21.68 3.16
N MET A 31 5.22 22.94 3.39
CA MET A 31 5.87 23.79 4.41
C MET A 31 5.72 23.24 5.83
N TYR A 32 4.66 22.49 6.12
CA TYR A 32 4.54 21.75 7.38
C TYR A 32 5.24 20.40 7.27
N MET A 33 6.57 20.38 7.39
CA MET A 33 7.37 19.15 7.23
C MET A 33 6.92 18.01 8.14
N HIS A 34 6.61 18.27 9.41
CA HIS A 34 6.22 17.19 10.34
C HIS A 34 4.91 16.50 9.93
N THR A 35 3.88 17.25 9.52
CA THR A 35 2.61 16.67 9.11
C THR A 35 2.70 16.01 7.73
N TRP A 36 3.50 16.57 6.82
CA TRP A 36 3.78 15.96 5.52
C TRP A 36 4.56 14.64 5.63
N MET A 37 5.59 14.59 6.49
CA MET A 37 6.35 13.37 6.73
C MET A 37 5.49 12.27 7.35
N ILE A 38 4.67 12.60 8.36
CA ILE A 38 3.73 11.65 8.97
C ILE A 38 2.71 11.16 7.92
N GLY A 39 2.15 12.07 7.11
CA GLY A 39 1.24 11.70 6.02
C GLY A 39 1.88 10.76 5.01
N THR A 40 3.12 11.03 4.60
CA THR A 40 3.88 10.18 3.65
C THR A 40 4.18 8.80 4.23
N ILE A 41 4.53 8.72 5.52
CA ILE A 41 4.77 7.44 6.21
C ILE A 41 3.49 6.60 6.30
N ILE A 42 2.34 7.23 6.59
CA ILE A 42 1.04 6.55 6.63
C ILE A 42 0.66 5.98 5.26
N LEU A 43 1.00 6.70 4.19
CA LEU A 43 0.75 6.30 2.81
C LEU A 43 1.59 5.10 2.36
N PHE A 44 2.91 5.18 2.57
CA PHE A 44 3.85 4.21 2.00
C PHE A 44 4.14 3.02 2.91
N TRP A 45 4.35 3.25 4.20
CA TRP A 45 5.18 2.30 4.97
C TRP A 45 4.40 1.33 5.85
N VAL A 46 3.35 1.78 6.56
CA VAL A 46 2.82 0.97 7.68
C VAL A 46 1.32 0.65 7.61
N ILE A 47 0.48 1.49 6.99
CA ILE A 47 -0.98 1.37 7.19
C ILE A 47 -1.79 1.17 5.90
N GLY A 48 -1.40 1.73 4.76
CA GLY A 48 -2.21 1.71 3.53
C GLY A 48 -1.88 0.55 2.58
N MET A 49 -0.71 0.62 1.93
CA MET A 49 -0.35 -0.30 0.84
C MET A 49 -0.09 -1.73 1.34
N ALA A 50 0.66 -1.88 2.44
CA ALA A 50 0.95 -3.18 3.03
C ALA A 50 -0.31 -3.86 3.61
N THR A 51 -1.20 -3.11 4.27
CA THR A 51 -2.44 -3.64 4.85
C THR A 51 -3.42 -4.07 3.77
N ALA A 52 -3.58 -3.28 2.70
CA ALA A 52 -4.43 -3.65 1.57
C ALA A 52 -3.89 -4.89 0.83
N PHE A 53 -2.56 -4.97 0.69
CA PHE A 53 -1.91 -6.12 0.07
C PHE A 53 -2.11 -7.40 0.89
N MET A 54 -1.85 -7.38 2.20
CA MET A 54 -2.11 -8.55 3.06
C MET A 54 -3.60 -8.93 3.10
N GLY A 55 -4.50 -7.96 3.09
CA GLY A 55 -5.95 -8.19 2.99
C GLY A 55 -6.36 -8.86 1.67
N TYR A 56 -5.67 -8.55 0.57
CA TYR A 56 -5.92 -9.17 -0.74
C TYR A 56 -5.40 -10.61 -0.85
N ILE A 57 -4.44 -11.00 0.00
CA ILE A 57 -3.87 -12.36 0.05
C ILE A 57 -4.79 -13.34 0.79
N LEU A 58 -5.49 -12.88 1.83
CA LEU A 58 -6.38 -13.70 2.68
C LEU A 58 -7.41 -14.60 1.95
N PRO A 59 -8.11 -14.17 0.89
CA PRO A 59 -9.07 -15.02 0.18
C PRO A 59 -8.42 -16.12 -0.68
N TRP A 60 -7.08 -16.18 -0.75
CA TRP A 60 -6.30 -17.23 -1.40
C TRP A 60 -6.75 -17.61 -2.83
N GLY A 61 -7.14 -16.61 -3.63
CA GLY A 61 -7.50 -16.79 -5.03
C GLY A 61 -6.29 -16.84 -5.97
N GLN A 62 -6.52 -17.23 -7.23
CA GLN A 62 -5.46 -17.30 -8.26
C GLN A 62 -4.78 -15.95 -8.53
N MET A 63 -5.53 -14.84 -8.57
CA MET A 63 -4.97 -13.49 -8.71
C MET A 63 -4.19 -13.06 -7.46
N SER A 64 -4.68 -13.41 -6.27
CA SER A 64 -4.01 -13.12 -5.00
C SER A 64 -2.67 -13.84 -4.89
N PHE A 65 -2.60 -15.13 -5.25
CA PHE A 65 -1.37 -15.92 -5.17
C PHE A 65 -0.31 -15.48 -6.20
N ARG A 66 -0.74 -15.23 -7.44
CA ARG A 66 0.14 -14.69 -8.49
C ARG A 66 0.63 -13.28 -8.16
N GLY A 67 -0.23 -12.43 -7.59
CA GLY A 67 0.14 -11.09 -7.15
C GLY A 67 1.12 -11.12 -5.97
N ALA A 68 0.92 -12.02 -5.01
CA ALA A 68 1.79 -12.16 -3.85
C ALA A 68 3.22 -12.53 -4.25
N THR A 69 3.35 -13.56 -5.09
CA THR A 69 4.64 -14.05 -5.60
C THR A 69 5.37 -13.02 -6.46
N MET A 70 4.66 -12.23 -7.27
CA MET A 70 5.27 -11.14 -8.04
C MET A 70 5.77 -9.99 -7.16
N ILE A 71 5.03 -9.63 -6.11
CA ILE A 71 5.42 -8.51 -5.23
C ILE A 71 6.56 -8.89 -4.29
N THR A 72 6.54 -10.09 -3.69
CA THR A 72 7.63 -10.54 -2.83
C THR A 72 8.91 -10.82 -3.61
N SER A 73 8.80 -11.30 -4.85
CA SER A 73 9.98 -11.51 -5.71
C SER A 73 10.71 -10.21 -6.11
N LEU A 74 10.10 -9.03 -5.96
CA LEU A 74 10.81 -7.75 -6.14
C LEU A 74 11.93 -7.56 -5.11
N LEU A 75 11.82 -8.15 -3.91
CA LEU A 75 12.87 -8.09 -2.89
C LEU A 75 14.10 -8.95 -3.28
N SER A 76 13.94 -9.89 -4.21
CA SER A 76 15.05 -10.68 -4.75
C SER A 76 16.06 -9.84 -5.54
N ALA A 77 15.67 -8.64 -5.98
CA ALA A 77 16.55 -7.73 -6.71
C ALA A 77 17.64 -7.07 -5.82
N ILE A 78 17.59 -7.25 -4.50
CA ILE A 78 18.60 -6.72 -3.58
C ILE A 78 19.86 -7.61 -3.65
N PRO A 79 21.02 -7.07 -4.05
CA PRO A 79 22.24 -7.86 -4.17
C PRO A 79 22.68 -8.41 -2.80
N TYR A 80 23.20 -9.64 -2.79
CA TYR A 80 23.69 -10.41 -1.64
C TYR A 80 22.65 -10.89 -0.60
N LEU A 81 21.57 -10.14 -0.35
CA LEU A 81 20.55 -10.48 0.65
C LEU A 81 19.20 -10.90 0.04
N GLY A 82 19.03 -10.76 -1.28
CA GLY A 82 17.74 -10.90 -1.94
C GLY A 82 17.13 -12.31 -1.88
N SER A 83 17.94 -13.37 -1.94
CA SER A 83 17.42 -14.75 -1.84
C SER A 83 16.98 -15.10 -0.42
N ASP A 84 17.73 -14.64 0.59
CA ASP A 84 17.46 -14.95 2.00
C ASP A 84 16.25 -14.20 2.55
N LEU A 85 15.89 -13.05 1.93
CA LEU A 85 14.74 -12.22 2.33
C LEU A 85 13.41 -12.66 1.69
N VAL A 86 13.44 -13.43 0.61
CA VAL A 86 12.24 -13.89 -0.11
C VAL A 86 11.74 -15.24 0.40
N GLN A 87 12.63 -16.03 1.02
CA GLN A 87 12.33 -17.33 1.59
C GLN A 87 11.79 -17.21 3.02
#